data_AF-A0A7W9H0B6-F1
#
_entry.id   AF-A0A7W9H0B6-F1
#
_cell.length_a   1.000
_cell.length_b   1.000
_cell.length_c   1.000
_cell.angle_alpha   90.00
_cell.angle_beta   90.00
_cell.angle_gamma   90.00
#
_symmetry.space_group_name_H-M   'P 1'
#
loop_
_entity.id
_entity.type
_entity.pdbx_description
1 polymer ?
#
loop_
_entity_poly.entity_id
_entity_poly.type
_entity_poly.pdbx_seq_one_letter_code
_entity_poly.pdbx_strand_id
1 'polypeptide(L)'
;MTGRQFRVDRDDSFTDIVARRPDGWLLTHEPLTDSPARSADAAVQGVRTLPAGSGDPVDTVRMGTRGATNALLERKAVLVIETPGGGGYGPPSPDPHQAGEEIDDLRAF
;
A
#
# COMPACT_ATOMS: atom_id res chain seq x y z
N MET A 1 -20.21 21.58 -2.19
CA MET A 1 -18.98 20.94 -2.72
C MET A 1 -18.70 21.58 -4.06
N THR A 2 -17.50 22.10 -4.29
CA THR A 2 -17.16 22.96 -5.44
C THR A 2 -16.31 22.26 -6.51
N GLY A 3 -15.83 21.05 -6.23
CA GLY A 3 -15.00 20.28 -7.16
C GLY A 3 -15.36 18.80 -7.17
N ARG A 4 -14.63 18.06 -8.01
CA ARG A 4 -14.81 16.63 -8.24
C ARG A 4 -14.26 15.81 -7.10
N GLN A 5 -14.97 14.75 -6.74
CA GLN A 5 -14.54 13.80 -5.73
C GLN A 5 -14.32 12.43 -6.34
N PHE A 6 -13.24 11.76 -5.93
CA PHE A 6 -12.89 10.44 -6.41
C PHE A 6 -12.83 9.45 -5.26
N ARG A 7 -13.37 8.25 -5.50
CA ARG A 7 -13.04 7.04 -4.75
C ARG A 7 -12.29 6.11 -5.68
N VAL A 8 -11.14 5.64 -5.23
CA VAL A 8 -10.28 4.73 -5.97
C VAL A 8 -10.08 3.48 -5.11
N ASP A 9 -10.38 2.30 -5.65
CA ASP A 9 -9.96 1.02 -5.07
C ASP A 9 -8.95 0.36 -6.00
N ARG A 10 -7.71 0.24 -5.55
CA ARG A 10 -6.64 -0.38 -6.33
C ARG A 10 -6.43 -1.83 -5.88
N ASP A 11 -6.65 -2.76 -6.79
CA ASP A 11 -6.34 -4.18 -6.64
C ASP A 11 -5.28 -4.63 -7.67
N ASP A 12 -4.82 -5.87 -7.61
CA ASP A 12 -3.73 -6.37 -8.46
C ASP A 12 -4.14 -6.54 -9.93
N SER A 13 -5.43 -6.73 -10.20
CA SER A 13 -5.96 -6.92 -11.55
C SER A 13 -6.54 -5.65 -12.15
N PHE A 14 -7.43 -4.99 -11.42
CA PHE A 14 -8.14 -3.78 -11.85
C PHE A 14 -8.11 -2.71 -10.77
N THR A 15 -8.23 -1.47 -11.22
CA THR A 15 -8.38 -0.30 -10.34
C THR A 15 -9.77 0.26 -10.56
N ASP A 16 -10.64 0.21 -9.56
CA ASP A 16 -11.98 0.79 -9.63
C ASP A 16 -11.94 2.27 -9.31
N ILE A 17 -12.58 3.09 -10.13
CA ILE A 17 -12.62 4.55 -9.95
C ILE A 17 -14.06 5.03 -10.06
N VAL A 18 -14.54 5.67 -9.00
CA VAL A 18 -15.83 6.37 -8.98
C VAL A 18 -15.58 7.86 -8.83
N ALA A 19 -15.95 8.63 -9.84
CA ALA A 19 -15.90 10.08 -9.83
C ALA A 19 -17.29 10.66 -9.58
N ARG A 20 -17.40 11.60 -8.64
CA ARG A 20 -18.59 12.40 -8.38
C ARG A 20 -18.33 13.85 -8.76
N ARG A 21 -19.11 14.38 -9.69
CA ARG A 21 -19.07 15.78 -10.09
C ARG A 21 -19.78 16.68 -9.06
N PRO A 22 -19.51 18.00 -9.05
CA PRO A 22 -20.21 18.95 -8.18
C PRO A 22 -21.73 18.95 -8.39
N ASP A 23 -22.19 18.69 -9.61
CA ASP A 23 -23.60 18.55 -9.99
C ASP A 23 -24.25 17.23 -9.52
N GLY A 24 -23.48 16.36 -8.86
CA GLY A 24 -23.93 15.10 -8.29
C GLY A 24 -23.84 13.89 -9.22
N TRP A 25 -23.49 14.08 -10.50
CA TRP A 25 -23.35 12.96 -11.44
C TRP A 25 -22.19 12.04 -11.06
N LEU A 26 -22.43 10.73 -11.20
CA LEU A 26 -21.45 9.69 -10.97
C LEU A 26 -20.94 9.12 -12.29
N LEU A 27 -19.64 8.87 -12.33
CA LEU A 27 -18.96 8.22 -13.43
C LEU A 27 -18.07 7.12 -12.87
N THR A 28 -18.03 5.99 -13.55
CA THR A 28 -17.26 4.81 -13.14
C THR A 28 -16.28 4.42 -14.22
N HIS A 29 -15.08 3.99 -13.83
CA HIS A 29 -14.09 3.44 -14.75
C HIS A 29 -13.25 2.39 -14.04
N GLU A 30 -13.04 1.26 -14.72
CA GLU A 30 -12.27 0.11 -14.21
C GLU A 30 -11.13 -0.24 -15.20
N PRO A 31 -10.03 0.52 -15.23
CA PRO A 31 -8.84 0.10 -15.98
C PRO A 31 -8.14 -1.11 -15.34
N LEU A 32 -7.50 -1.94 -16.17
CA LEU A 32 -6.43 -2.84 -15.71
C LEU A 32 -5.38 -2.06 -14.90
N THR A 33 -5.07 -2.55 -13.70
CA THR A 33 -4.11 -1.93 -12.76
C THR A 33 -2.74 -1.83 -13.37
N ASP A 34 -2.24 -2.93 -13.92
CA ASP A 34 -1.02 -2.96 -14.70
C ASP A 34 -1.38 -3.20 -16.18
N SER A 35 -0.90 -2.33 -17.05
CA SER A 35 -1.15 -2.42 -18.48
C SER A 35 0.11 -1.96 -19.23
N PRO A 36 0.80 -2.87 -19.93
CA PRO A 36 2.04 -2.52 -20.64
C PRO A 36 1.86 -1.47 -21.74
N ALA A 37 0.62 -1.27 -22.21
CA ALA A 37 0.27 -0.21 -23.17
C ALA A 37 0.16 1.18 -22.53
N ARG A 38 0.12 1.29 -21.19
CA ARG A 38 -0.03 2.54 -20.45
C ARG A 38 1.22 2.80 -19.61
N SER A 39 1.90 3.91 -19.89
CA SER A 39 3.11 4.31 -19.15
C SER A 39 2.81 4.86 -17.76
N ALA A 40 1.56 5.25 -17.49
CA ALA A 40 1.15 5.87 -16.24
C ALA A 40 0.13 5.01 -15.51
N ASP A 41 0.22 5.09 -14.18
CA ASP A 41 -0.60 4.35 -13.25
C ASP A 41 -2.11 4.48 -13.51
N ALA A 42 -2.84 3.38 -13.36
CA ALA A 42 -4.27 3.30 -13.63
C ALA A 42 -5.10 4.32 -12.83
N ALA A 43 -4.76 4.54 -11.54
CA ALA A 43 -5.45 5.52 -10.70
C ALA A 43 -5.17 6.95 -11.19
N VAL A 44 -3.91 7.26 -11.53
CA VAL A 44 -3.50 8.57 -12.03
C VAL A 44 -4.17 8.88 -13.36
N GLN A 45 -4.20 7.90 -14.27
CA GLN A 45 -4.88 8.04 -15.55
C GLN A 45 -6.37 8.30 -15.36
N GLY A 46 -7.06 7.49 -14.56
CA GLY A 46 -8.49 7.67 -14.35
C GLY A 46 -8.87 9.00 -13.68
N VAL A 47 -8.10 9.49 -12.71
CA VAL A 47 -8.32 10.83 -12.11
C VAL A 47 -8.10 11.96 -13.13
N ARG A 48 -7.19 11.76 -14.10
CA ARG A 48 -6.93 12.72 -15.18
C ARG A 48 -8.00 12.68 -16.27
N THR A 49 -8.50 11.51 -16.63
CA THR A 49 -9.39 11.32 -17.78
C THR A 49 -10.88 11.41 -17.42
N LEU A 50 -11.25 11.13 -16.17
CA LEU A 50 -12.61 11.32 -15.66
C LEU A 50 -12.76 12.68 -14.98
N PRO A 51 -13.77 13.51 -15.29
CA PRO A 51 -14.64 13.60 -16.46
C PRO A 51 -14.03 14.56 -17.49
N ALA A 52 -13.67 14.03 -18.65
CA ALA A 52 -13.37 14.86 -19.80
C ALA A 52 -14.47 15.93 -19.99
N GLY A 53 -14.09 17.21 -19.96
CA GLY A 53 -14.96 18.34 -20.34
C GLY A 53 -15.52 19.23 -19.23
N SER A 54 -15.44 18.84 -17.94
CA SER A 54 -16.05 19.66 -16.87
C SER A 54 -15.24 20.89 -16.46
N GLY A 55 -13.92 20.87 -16.59
CA GLY A 55 -13.03 21.93 -16.08
C GLY A 55 -13.02 22.07 -14.55
N ASP A 56 -13.87 21.32 -13.85
CA ASP A 56 -14.03 21.38 -12.41
C ASP A 56 -12.71 21.01 -11.70
N PRO A 57 -12.31 21.75 -10.65
CA PRO A 57 -11.15 21.38 -9.85
C PRO A 57 -11.37 20.02 -9.16
N VAL A 58 -10.30 19.34 -8.80
CA VAL A 58 -10.39 18.17 -7.91
C VAL A 58 -10.53 18.68 -6.48
N ASP A 59 -11.59 18.23 -5.80
CA ASP A 59 -11.88 18.56 -4.40
C ASP A 59 -11.29 17.50 -3.45
N THR A 60 -11.48 16.22 -3.76
CA THR A 60 -10.99 15.14 -2.90
C THR A 60 -10.69 13.88 -3.71
N VAL A 61 -9.63 13.18 -3.33
CA VAL A 61 -9.35 11.80 -3.77
C VAL A 61 -9.26 10.94 -2.52
N ARG A 62 -10.07 9.88 -2.45
CA ARG A 62 -9.96 8.84 -1.41
C ARG A 62 -9.48 7.56 -2.08
N MET A 63 -8.36 7.03 -1.61
CA MET A 63 -7.77 5.80 -2.12
C MET A 63 -7.88 4.70 -1.07
N GLY A 64 -8.46 3.58 -1.45
CA GLY A 64 -8.34 2.29 -0.79
C GLY A 64 -7.49 1.36 -1.64
N THR A 65 -6.88 0.36 -1.00
CA THR A 65 -6.17 -0.70 -1.70
C THR A 65 -6.32 -2.01 -0.94
N ARG A 66 -6.34 -3.12 -1.69
CA ARG A 66 -6.28 -4.48 -1.16
C ARG A 66 -4.90 -5.13 -1.30
N GLY A 67 -3.94 -4.46 -1.95
CA GLY A 67 -2.64 -5.04 -2.26
C GLY A 67 -1.85 -5.52 -1.04
N ALA A 68 -1.87 -4.77 0.07
CA ALA A 68 -1.21 -5.18 1.30
C ALA A 68 -1.83 -6.44 1.92
N THR A 69 -3.17 -6.51 1.91
CA THR A 69 -3.91 -7.68 2.40
C THR A 69 -3.67 -8.89 1.51
N ASN A 70 -3.69 -8.73 0.19
CA ASN A 70 -3.38 -9.80 -0.75
C ASN A 70 -1.95 -10.30 -0.57
N ALA A 71 -0.97 -9.39 -0.44
CA ALA A 71 0.42 -9.76 -0.19
C ALA A 71 0.58 -10.60 1.08
N LEU A 72 -0.18 -10.31 2.14
CA LEU A 72 -0.21 -11.14 3.34
C LEU A 72 -0.82 -12.52 3.06
N LEU A 73 -1.99 -12.58 2.42
CA LEU A 73 -2.71 -13.83 2.12
C LEU A 73 -1.91 -14.75 1.18
N GLU A 74 -1.23 -14.19 0.20
CA GLU A 74 -0.42 -14.90 -0.78
C GLU A 74 0.99 -15.22 -0.27
N ARG A 75 1.30 -14.90 1.00
CA ARG A 75 2.61 -15.09 1.62
C ARG A 75 3.74 -14.40 0.84
N LYS A 76 3.44 -13.27 0.20
CA LYS A 76 4.38 -12.40 -0.51
C LYS A 76 4.90 -11.27 0.37
N ALA A 77 4.42 -11.15 1.60
CA ALA A 77 4.95 -10.23 2.60
C ALA A 77 6.28 -10.73 3.16
N VAL A 78 7.20 -9.79 3.45
CA VAL A 78 8.48 -10.07 4.11
C VAL A 78 8.46 -9.46 5.50
N LEU A 79 8.74 -10.26 6.53
CA LEU A 79 9.01 -9.80 7.89
C LEU A 79 10.52 -9.86 8.11
N VAL A 80 11.14 -8.70 8.34
CA VAL A 80 12.56 -8.61 8.70
C VAL A 80 12.65 -8.37 10.20
N ILE A 81 13.35 -9.27 10.90
CA ILE A 81 13.73 -9.09 12.31
C ILE A 81 15.23 -8.87 12.34
N GLU A 82 15.67 -7.68 12.73
CA GLU A 82 17.07 -7.38 12.97
C GLU A 82 17.35 -7.44 14.47
N THR A 83 18.43 -8.13 14.85
CA THR A 83 18.95 -8.12 16.22
C THR A 83 20.34 -7.47 16.22
N PRO A 84 20.72 -6.75 17.29
CA PRO A 84 22.09 -6.26 17.42
C PRO A 84 23.06 -7.45 17.46
N GLY A 85 23.91 -7.62 16.43
CA GLY A 85 24.94 -8.67 16.39
C GLY A 85 25.02 -9.52 15.11
N GLY A 86 24.11 -9.37 14.14
CA GLY A 86 24.34 -9.86 12.77
C GLY A 86 24.50 -11.38 12.58
N GLY A 87 23.97 -12.21 13.49
CA GLY A 87 23.86 -13.67 13.28
C GLY A 87 25.13 -14.51 13.49
N GLY A 88 26.16 -13.96 14.11
CA GLY A 88 27.38 -14.72 14.41
C GLY A 88 27.29 -15.52 15.71
N TYR A 89 26.81 -16.77 15.68
CA TYR A 89 27.27 -17.73 16.68
C TYR A 89 28.73 -18.05 16.34
N GLY A 90 29.65 -17.26 16.88
CA GLY A 90 31.05 -17.63 16.93
C GLY A 90 31.20 -19.03 17.56
N PRO A 91 32.32 -19.73 17.30
CA PRO A 91 32.54 -21.05 17.89
C PRO A 91 32.29 -20.99 19.41
N PRO A 92 31.61 -22.00 20.00
CA PRO A 92 31.25 -21.95 21.41
C PRO A 92 32.50 -21.72 22.26
N SER A 93 32.39 -20.83 23.25
CA SER A 93 33.46 -20.62 24.22
C SER A 93 33.80 -21.96 24.88
N PRO A 94 35.08 -22.34 25.03
CA PRO A 94 35.46 -23.55 25.74
C PRO A 94 35.18 -23.46 27.25
N ASP A 95 34.79 -22.28 27.74
CA ASP A 95 34.41 -22.04 29.13
C ASP A 95 32.87 -21.99 29.27
N PRO A 96 32.24 -23.05 29.84
CA PRO A 96 30.79 -23.12 29.99
C PRO A 96 30.21 -22.14 31.02
N HIS A 97 31.04 -21.42 31.79
CA HIS A 97 30.58 -20.50 32.83
C HIS A 97 30.44 -19.04 32.39
N GLN A 98 30.75 -18.71 31.13
CA GLN A 98 30.77 -17.32 30.64
C GLN A 98 29.58 -16.93 29.75
N ALA A 99 28.61 -17.82 29.54
CA ALA A 99 27.35 -17.45 28.88
C ALA A 99 26.54 -16.58 29.86
N GLY A 100 26.52 -15.27 29.61
CA GLY A 100 25.89 -14.29 30.49
C GLY A 100 24.43 -14.61 30.78
N GLU A 101 24.10 -14.74 32.06
CA GLU A 101 22.77 -14.42 32.57
C GLU A 101 22.59 -12.90 32.46
N GLU A 102 22.05 -12.43 31.34
CA GLU A 102 21.37 -11.13 31.31
C GLU A 102 19.88 -11.41 31.17
N ILE A 103 19.18 -11.33 32.30
CA ILE A 103 17.73 -11.42 32.36
C ILE A 103 17.22 -10.01 32.03
N ASP A 104 16.89 -9.78 30.76
CA ASP A 104 16.21 -8.55 30.37
C ASP A 104 14.74 -8.64 30.82
N ASP A 105 14.43 -7.96 31.93
CA ASP A 105 13.08 -7.77 32.45
C ASP A 105 12.23 -7.06 31.38
N LEU A 106 11.50 -7.86 30.58
CA LEU A 106 10.50 -7.42 29.61
C LEU A 106 9.44 -6.53 30.30
N ARG A 107 9.67 -5.22 30.31
CA ARG A 107 8.62 -4.21 30.48
C ARG A 107 8.09 -3.83 29.11
N ALA A 108 6.93 -4.38 28.77
CA ALA A 108 6.14 -3.94 27.63
C ALA A 108 5.78 -2.45 27.78
N PHE A 109 5.97 -1.69 26.70
CA PHE A 109 5.24 -0.44 26.45
C PHE A 109 3.99 -0.74 25.63
#